data_AF-A0A2V2BXX1-F1
#
_entry.id   AF-A0A2V2BXX1-F1
#
_cell.length_a   1.000
_cell.length_b   1.000
_cell.length_c   1.000
_cell.angle_alpha   90.00
_cell.angle_beta   90.00
_cell.angle_gamma   90.00
#
_symmetry.space_group_name_H-M   'P 1'
#
loop_
_entity.id
_entity.type
_entity.pdbx_description
1 polymer ?
#
loop_
_entity_poly.entity_id
_entity_poly.type
_entity_poly.pdbx_seq_one_letter_code
_entity_poly.pdbx_strand_id
1 'polypeptide(L)'
;MLSALPFFWSSAFAAQDLYFNTADSPDFNRYLNDSSNWFTDEGRTQQFEGTLGPDYNGIVTGMTNVSVAGGSTLNLNSLTIDRENISARESFMLSVGGRITLAENLIFNMNLTGGTGNVRQDTVLYSDIDLGGNMIVNYSRESGVSSYCTFAIVSESSGRQLHIGGDFSVNLGTADTTALRFFTNANIMVDGIMHMDNFVWQNSNGQHYHMLGGMSGSGMIVVYDAGYTSINLTNSTVQETSLTFGTTTENSKLDISMNGSASGRQTIRFRSGTWEGTDGNINDVTVGSGRLDIGMRTGMKGNRLSLSGTEAVFSATASYSGEIGTVTFNEGEWYAGKIAIDIEGELAYDKIAFNGRFDKIGSDRDMGFEFVFDAYAMRELISENGGELILEDVITYETGSSMAGTVFEGNTSGIQWEAVFGDTSLSVTFTVPEPAAVAAVFGAAALAFAAYRRRK
;
A
#
# COMPACT_ATOMS: atom_id res chain seq x y z
N MET A 1 42.84 -42.14 11.45
CA MET A 1 42.69 -40.95 10.58
C MET A 1 41.27 -40.44 10.75
N LEU A 2 41.07 -39.45 11.62
CA LEU A 2 39.84 -38.68 11.69
C LEU A 2 40.15 -37.32 11.06
N SER A 3 39.46 -36.97 9.97
CA SER A 3 39.57 -35.68 9.34
C SER A 3 38.81 -34.64 10.15
N ALA A 4 39.51 -33.63 10.66
CA ALA A 4 38.89 -32.42 11.18
C ALA A 4 38.36 -31.60 10.00
N LEU A 5 37.05 -31.37 9.96
CA LEU A 5 36.43 -30.35 9.11
C LEU A 5 36.64 -28.98 9.77
N PRO A 6 37.05 -27.94 9.03
CA PRO A 6 37.10 -26.60 9.59
C PRO A 6 35.68 -26.06 9.74
N PHE A 7 35.30 -25.73 10.97
CA PHE A 7 34.17 -24.86 11.25
C PHE A 7 34.50 -23.47 10.69
N PHE A 8 33.82 -23.06 9.62
CA PHE A 8 33.80 -21.67 9.21
C PHE A 8 32.91 -20.90 10.19
N TRP A 9 33.52 -20.15 11.11
CA TRP A 9 32.85 -19.07 11.80
C TRP A 9 32.64 -17.93 10.80
N SER A 10 31.42 -17.76 10.30
CA SER A 10 30.99 -16.45 9.79
C SER A 10 30.65 -15.60 11.00
N SER A 11 31.66 -15.00 11.64
CA SER A 11 31.41 -13.87 12.53
C SER A 11 30.86 -12.75 11.66
N ALA A 12 29.58 -12.41 11.85
CA ALA A 12 29.03 -11.17 11.32
C ALA A 12 29.85 -10.03 11.92
N PHE A 13 30.77 -9.47 11.14
CA PHE A 13 31.41 -8.22 11.50
C PHE A 13 30.33 -7.14 11.45
N ALA A 14 30.16 -6.39 12.54
CA ALA A 14 29.33 -5.21 12.52
C ALA A 14 29.98 -4.19 11.56
N ALA A 15 29.17 -3.56 10.72
CA ALA A 15 29.65 -2.51 9.82
C ALA A 15 30.32 -1.38 10.63
N GLN A 16 31.44 -0.86 10.14
CA GLN A 16 32.17 0.23 10.79
C GLN A 16 31.53 1.58 10.44
N ASP A 17 31.34 2.43 11.43
CA ASP A 17 30.85 3.80 11.19
C ASP A 17 31.95 4.67 10.58
N LEU A 18 31.58 5.36 9.50
CA LEU A 18 32.36 6.38 8.83
C LEU A 18 31.63 7.71 8.92
N TYR A 19 32.37 8.75 9.27
CA TYR A 19 31.85 10.10 9.47
C TYR A 19 32.26 10.98 8.31
N PHE A 20 31.27 11.51 7.62
CA PHE A 20 31.49 12.38 6.47
C PHE A 20 31.95 13.76 6.93
N ASN A 21 32.91 14.31 6.20
CA ASN A 21 33.46 15.62 6.45
C ASN A 21 33.12 16.55 5.29
N THR A 22 32.29 17.59 5.48
CA THR A 22 32.04 18.56 4.42
C THR A 22 31.66 19.96 4.90
N ALA A 23 31.94 20.88 3.97
CA ALA A 23 31.21 22.07 3.52
C ALA A 23 31.84 23.43 3.86
N ASP A 24 32.55 23.54 4.98
CA ASP A 24 33.23 24.80 5.35
C ASP A 24 34.77 24.74 5.20
N SER A 25 35.34 23.59 4.84
CA SER A 25 36.77 23.44 4.55
C SER A 25 37.04 23.42 3.04
N PRO A 26 37.99 24.24 2.53
CA PRO A 26 38.35 24.24 1.11
C PRO A 26 39.03 22.94 0.65
N ASP A 27 39.43 22.07 1.59
CA ASP A 27 40.22 20.87 1.30
C ASP A 27 39.36 19.65 0.92
N PHE A 28 38.05 19.71 1.15
CA PHE A 28 37.13 18.59 0.92
C PHE A 28 35.99 18.98 -0.03
N ASN A 29 35.59 18.04 -0.89
CA ASN A 29 34.44 18.24 -1.76
C ASN A 29 33.15 17.73 -1.10
N ARG A 30 31.99 17.96 -1.71
CA ARG A 30 30.68 17.57 -1.14
C ARG A 30 30.20 16.18 -1.57
N TYR A 31 31.07 15.37 -2.17
CA TYR A 31 30.68 14.11 -2.80
C TYR A 31 30.79 12.93 -1.84
N LEU A 32 29.66 12.28 -1.55
CA LEU A 32 29.56 11.13 -0.65
C LEU A 32 30.30 9.91 -1.19
N ASN A 33 30.41 9.77 -2.51
CA ASN A 33 31.10 8.66 -3.18
C ASN A 33 32.61 8.88 -3.38
N ASP A 34 33.18 9.90 -2.76
CA ASP A 34 34.63 10.08 -2.65
C ASP A 34 35.08 9.62 -1.25
N SER A 35 35.80 8.50 -1.19
CA SER A 35 36.23 7.88 0.06
C SER A 35 37.13 8.81 0.90
N SER A 36 37.85 9.73 0.25
CA SER A 36 38.74 10.66 0.94
C SER A 36 38.02 11.69 1.82
N ASN A 37 36.70 11.85 1.65
CA ASN A 37 35.88 12.73 2.49
C ASN A 37 35.38 12.06 3.80
N TRP A 38 35.73 10.79 4.04
CA TRP A 38 35.23 10.02 5.19
C TRP A 38 36.31 9.83 6.25
N PHE A 39 35.88 9.69 7.50
CA PHE A 39 36.74 9.52 8.67
C PHE A 39 36.28 8.34 9.51
N THR A 40 37.20 7.65 10.18
CA THR A 40 36.90 6.47 10.99
C THR A 40 36.48 6.80 12.43
N ASP A 41 36.44 8.09 12.77
CA ASP A 41 36.07 8.59 14.09
C ASP A 41 35.16 9.83 13.99
N GLU A 42 34.25 9.99 14.94
CA GLU A 42 33.29 11.11 15.01
C GLU A 42 33.98 12.49 15.05
N GLY A 43 35.14 12.54 15.70
CA GLY A 43 35.99 13.73 15.78
C GLY A 43 36.65 14.13 14.45
N ARG A 44 36.52 13.29 13.42
CA ARG A 44 37.09 13.48 12.07
C ARG A 44 38.60 13.72 12.13
N THR A 45 39.30 12.95 12.96
CA THR A 45 40.75 13.08 13.16
C THR A 45 41.56 12.06 12.37
N GLN A 46 40.95 10.92 12.00
CA GLN A 46 41.56 9.84 11.24
C GLN A 46 40.82 9.64 9.92
N GLN A 47 41.45 10.06 8.82
CA GLN A 47 40.90 9.94 7.48
C GLN A 47 40.80 8.46 7.05
N PHE A 48 39.73 8.13 6.33
CA PHE A 48 39.50 6.81 5.77
C PHE A 48 40.29 6.65 4.45
N GLU A 49 41.16 5.64 4.42
CA GLU A 49 42.03 5.34 3.26
C GLU A 49 41.51 4.14 2.43
N GLY A 50 40.31 3.65 2.74
CA GLY A 50 39.73 2.46 2.11
C GLY A 50 38.83 2.77 0.92
N THR A 51 38.18 1.72 0.42
CA THR A 51 37.10 1.80 -0.57
C THR A 51 35.76 1.67 0.15
N LEU A 52 34.81 2.55 -0.15
CA LEU A 52 33.46 2.47 0.41
C LEU A 52 32.77 1.18 -0.06
N GLY A 53 31.95 0.60 0.81
CA GLY A 53 31.27 -0.66 0.56
C GLY A 53 30.32 -1.06 1.69
N PRO A 54 29.68 -2.22 1.58
CA PRO A 54 28.64 -2.69 2.50
C PRO A 54 29.14 -3.04 3.91
N ASP A 55 30.45 -2.91 4.18
CA ASP A 55 31.02 -3.08 5.52
C ASP A 55 31.04 -1.76 6.31
N TYR A 56 30.53 -0.66 5.76
CA TYR A 56 30.61 0.67 6.36
C TYR A 56 29.26 1.38 6.46
N ASN A 57 28.95 1.97 7.61
CA ASN A 57 27.83 2.89 7.75
C ASN A 57 28.31 4.32 7.49
N GLY A 58 27.62 5.08 6.64
CA GLY A 58 27.91 6.49 6.45
C GLY A 58 27.08 7.36 7.37
N ILE A 59 27.71 8.28 8.10
CA ILE A 59 27.05 9.27 8.96
C ILE A 59 27.43 10.66 8.49
N VAL A 60 26.43 11.47 8.15
CA VAL A 60 26.56 12.84 7.64
C VAL A 60 25.93 13.80 8.64
N THR A 61 26.72 14.65 9.31
CA THR A 61 26.22 15.61 10.32
C THR A 61 26.72 17.02 10.11
N GLY A 62 25.93 18.01 10.52
CA GLY A 62 26.34 19.42 10.60
C GLY A 62 26.39 20.16 9.27
N MET A 63 25.79 19.63 8.21
CA MET A 63 26.00 20.12 6.85
C MET A 63 24.74 20.67 6.21
N THR A 64 24.94 21.58 5.24
CA THR A 64 23.85 22.18 4.47
C THR A 64 23.37 21.28 3.36
N ASN A 65 24.26 20.93 2.41
CA ASN A 65 23.90 20.17 1.20
C ASN A 65 24.97 19.13 0.85
N VAL A 66 24.56 17.92 0.44
CA VAL A 66 25.45 16.85 -0.03
C VAL A 66 25.12 16.36 -1.43
N SER A 67 26.07 15.67 -2.06
CA SER A 67 25.86 15.12 -3.39
C SER A 67 26.54 13.76 -3.57
N VAL A 68 26.06 12.96 -4.51
CA VAL A 68 26.80 11.86 -5.10
C VAL A 68 27.21 12.32 -6.49
N ALA A 69 28.51 12.31 -6.80
CA ALA A 69 28.99 12.72 -8.12
C ALA A 69 28.48 11.76 -9.19
N GLY A 70 28.11 12.28 -10.36
CA GLY A 70 27.73 11.46 -11.51
C GLY A 70 28.89 10.63 -12.05
N GLY A 71 28.58 9.48 -12.66
CA GLY A 71 29.56 8.58 -13.26
C GLY A 71 30.14 7.51 -12.32
N SER A 72 29.80 7.54 -11.02
CA SER A 72 30.13 6.48 -10.06
C SER A 72 28.98 6.25 -9.07
N THR A 73 29.10 5.20 -8.26
CA THR A 73 28.07 4.74 -7.31
C THR A 73 28.56 4.94 -5.88
N LEU A 74 27.70 5.43 -5.00
CA LEU A 74 27.89 5.32 -3.55
C LEU A 74 27.42 3.94 -3.10
N ASN A 75 28.30 3.16 -2.46
CA ASN A 75 27.97 1.87 -1.87
C ASN A 75 28.34 1.88 -0.39
N LEU A 76 27.38 1.58 0.48
CA LEU A 76 27.53 1.54 1.94
C LEU A 76 26.61 0.45 2.52
N ASN A 77 26.81 0.10 3.79
CA ASN A 77 25.83 -0.67 4.55
C ASN A 77 24.56 0.16 4.75
N SER A 78 24.69 1.26 5.47
CA SER A 78 23.61 2.21 5.74
C SER A 78 24.11 3.65 5.57
N LEU A 79 23.19 4.60 5.45
CA LEU A 79 23.50 6.03 5.36
C LEU A 79 22.55 6.81 6.27
N THR A 80 23.11 7.61 7.16
CA THR A 80 22.38 8.54 8.02
C THR A 80 22.74 9.97 7.65
N ILE A 81 21.72 10.80 7.40
CA ILE A 81 21.86 12.23 7.08
C ILE A 81 21.15 13.05 8.14
N ASP A 82 21.94 13.77 8.94
CA ASP A 82 21.47 14.64 10.00
C ASP A 82 21.43 16.09 9.50
N ARG A 83 20.20 16.58 9.33
CA ARG A 83 19.87 17.94 8.92
C ARG A 83 19.19 18.69 10.08
N GLU A 84 20.02 19.30 10.90
CA GLU A 84 19.58 20.17 11.99
C GLU A 84 19.41 21.62 11.54
N ASN A 85 18.77 22.44 12.38
CA ASN A 85 18.64 23.89 12.20
C ASN A 85 17.94 24.32 10.90
N ILE A 86 16.99 23.52 10.43
CA ILE A 86 16.23 23.83 9.23
C ILE A 86 15.36 25.06 9.52
N SER A 87 15.54 26.13 8.74
CA SER A 87 14.78 27.38 8.90
C SER A 87 14.47 28.10 7.57
N ALA A 88 15.00 27.61 6.46
CA ALA A 88 14.80 28.18 5.14
C ALA A 88 14.71 27.07 4.08
N ARG A 89 14.12 27.41 2.94
CA ARG A 89 14.06 26.52 1.77
C ARG A 89 15.47 26.36 1.20
N GLU A 90 15.84 25.12 0.90
CA GLU A 90 17.08 24.79 0.18
C GLU A 90 16.77 24.31 -1.24
N SER A 91 17.75 24.44 -2.15
CA SER A 91 17.62 23.87 -3.50
C SER A 91 17.73 22.34 -3.48
N PHE A 92 18.55 21.77 -2.59
CA PHE A 92 18.67 20.33 -2.35
C PHE A 92 19.37 20.09 -1.02
N MET A 93 18.88 19.15 -0.23
CA MET A 93 19.60 18.56 0.90
C MET A 93 20.55 17.45 0.41
N LEU A 94 20.10 16.63 -0.54
CA LEU A 94 20.89 15.57 -1.18
C LEU A 94 20.68 15.61 -2.69
N SER A 95 21.76 15.64 -3.46
CA SER A 95 21.72 15.50 -4.93
C SER A 95 22.33 14.17 -5.36
N VAL A 96 21.53 13.30 -5.97
CA VAL A 96 21.90 11.95 -6.39
C VAL A 96 22.35 12.00 -7.85
N GLY A 97 23.54 12.55 -8.09
CA GLY A 97 24.17 12.61 -9.41
C GLY A 97 24.60 11.23 -9.93
N GLY A 98 25.10 10.39 -9.04
CA GLY A 98 25.39 8.98 -9.26
C GLY A 98 24.51 8.07 -8.39
N ARG A 99 24.42 6.78 -8.72
CA ARG A 99 23.54 5.83 -8.01
C ARG A 99 23.93 5.71 -6.55
N ILE A 100 22.94 5.56 -5.67
CA ILE A 100 23.15 5.12 -4.27
C ILE A 100 22.68 3.68 -4.16
N THR A 101 23.51 2.83 -3.55
CA THR A 101 23.16 1.45 -3.22
C THR A 101 23.53 1.18 -1.78
N LEU A 102 22.53 0.89 -0.93
CA LEU A 102 22.72 0.58 0.48
C LEU A 102 22.31 -0.87 0.73
N ALA A 103 23.07 -1.61 1.53
CA ALA A 103 22.69 -2.97 1.94
C ALA A 103 21.53 -2.98 2.95
N GLU A 104 21.45 -1.95 3.78
CA GLU A 104 20.45 -1.77 4.83
C GLU A 104 19.74 -0.41 4.65
N ASN A 105 19.84 0.48 5.64
CA ASN A 105 18.89 1.57 5.82
C ASN A 105 19.40 2.93 5.29
N LEU A 106 18.45 3.76 4.86
CA LEU A 106 18.64 5.20 4.66
C LEU A 106 17.85 5.97 5.73
N ILE A 107 18.54 6.78 6.52
CA ILE A 107 17.95 7.51 7.64
C ILE A 107 18.15 9.01 7.42
N PHE A 108 17.06 9.76 7.54
CA PHE A 108 17.10 11.22 7.59
C PHE A 108 16.67 11.68 8.99
N ASN A 109 17.52 12.42 9.68
CA ASN A 109 17.17 13.10 10.92
C ASN A 109 17.02 14.59 10.62
N MET A 110 15.82 15.13 10.77
CA MET A 110 15.46 16.49 10.36
C MET A 110 14.87 17.26 11.52
N ASN A 111 15.43 18.43 11.84
CA ASN A 111 14.90 19.33 12.87
C ASN A 111 14.61 20.72 12.29
N LEU A 112 13.34 21.12 12.34
CA LEU A 112 12.84 22.44 11.96
C LEU A 112 12.86 23.40 13.16
N THR A 113 13.75 24.40 13.10
CA THR A 113 14.00 25.37 14.18
C THR A 113 13.46 26.77 13.86
N GLY A 114 12.97 27.01 12.63
CA GLY A 114 12.38 28.28 12.26
C GLY A 114 11.82 28.35 10.83
N GLY A 115 11.64 29.58 10.34
CA GLY A 115 11.21 29.86 8.97
C GLY A 115 9.81 30.44 8.86
N THR A 116 9.35 30.63 7.63
CA THR A 116 8.02 31.18 7.32
C THR A 116 7.36 30.35 6.23
N GLY A 117 6.11 29.92 6.48
CA GLY A 117 5.35 29.13 5.51
C GLY A 117 5.94 27.73 5.28
N ASN A 118 6.09 27.36 4.01
CA ASN A 118 6.67 26.09 3.59
C ASN A 118 8.20 26.15 3.59
N VAL A 119 8.82 25.35 4.46
CA VAL A 119 10.27 25.14 4.45
C VAL A 119 10.57 23.80 3.77
N ARG A 120 11.10 23.84 2.56
CA ARG A 120 11.25 22.67 1.69
C ARG A 120 12.71 22.19 1.60
N GLN A 121 12.91 20.87 1.73
CA GLN A 121 14.19 20.15 1.66
C GLN A 121 14.09 19.03 0.62
N ASP A 122 14.91 19.11 -0.43
CA ASP A 122 14.79 18.23 -1.59
C ASP A 122 15.91 17.18 -1.63
N THR A 123 15.54 15.92 -1.84
CA THR A 123 16.43 14.89 -2.39
C THR A 123 16.20 14.85 -3.90
N VAL A 124 17.18 15.32 -4.67
CA VAL A 124 17.08 15.46 -6.13
C VAL A 124 17.74 14.28 -6.81
N LEU A 125 16.97 13.54 -7.61
CA LEU A 125 17.35 12.33 -8.32
C LEU A 125 17.77 12.66 -9.76
N TYR A 126 19.07 12.51 -10.03
CA TYR A 126 19.62 12.38 -11.39
C TYR A 126 19.96 10.92 -11.70
N SER A 127 20.06 10.07 -10.66
CA SER A 127 20.24 8.63 -10.69
C SER A 127 19.34 7.97 -9.63
N ASP A 128 19.32 6.63 -9.60
CA ASP A 128 18.47 5.86 -8.70
C ASP A 128 19.05 5.77 -7.28
N ILE A 129 18.16 5.63 -6.30
CA ILE A 129 18.49 5.17 -4.95
C ILE A 129 17.92 3.76 -4.79
N ASP A 130 18.75 2.84 -4.31
CA ASP A 130 18.39 1.44 -4.10
C ASP A 130 18.82 1.01 -2.69
N LEU A 131 17.86 0.67 -1.84
CA LEU A 131 18.07 0.29 -0.45
C LEU A 131 17.69 -1.18 -0.26
N GLY A 132 18.54 -1.96 0.41
CA GLY A 132 18.19 -3.32 0.84
C GLY A 132 17.30 -3.35 2.08
N GLY A 133 17.31 -2.29 2.89
CA GLY A 133 16.52 -2.15 4.11
C GLY A 133 15.52 -1.00 4.07
N ASN A 134 15.29 -0.39 5.24
CA ASN A 134 14.24 0.60 5.46
C ASN A 134 14.69 2.02 5.07
N MET A 135 13.71 2.86 4.75
CA MET A 135 13.89 4.30 4.74
C MET A 135 13.12 4.93 5.91
N ILE A 136 13.85 5.69 6.73
CA ILE A 136 13.31 6.27 7.96
C ILE A 136 13.53 7.79 7.93
N VAL A 137 12.47 8.56 8.13
CA VAL A 137 12.55 10.01 8.29
C VAL A 137 12.14 10.37 9.71
N ASN A 138 13.10 10.73 10.54
CA ASN A 138 12.85 11.27 11.87
C ASN A 138 12.71 12.79 11.74
N TYR A 139 11.51 13.31 11.96
CA TYR A 139 11.19 14.72 11.81
C TYR A 139 10.79 15.32 13.17
N SER A 140 11.41 16.42 13.54
CA SER A 140 11.02 17.22 14.70
C SER A 140 10.83 18.69 14.32
N ARG A 141 9.95 19.34 15.06
CA ARG A 141 9.74 20.79 15.01
C ARG A 141 9.88 21.39 16.40
N GLU A 142 10.67 22.45 16.51
CA GLU A 142 10.83 23.17 17.76
C GLU A 142 9.54 23.90 18.18
N SER A 143 9.35 24.01 19.50
CA SER A 143 8.20 24.70 20.08
C SER A 143 8.14 26.16 19.65
N GLY A 144 6.95 26.61 19.21
CA GLY A 144 6.72 27.99 18.76
C GLY A 144 7.01 28.23 17.27
N VAL A 145 7.56 27.24 16.56
CA VAL A 145 7.76 27.32 15.11
C VAL A 145 6.42 27.10 14.39
N SER A 146 5.95 28.10 13.67
CA SER A 146 4.68 28.05 12.93
C SER A 146 4.80 27.56 11.48
N SER A 147 6.03 27.46 10.95
CA SER A 147 6.30 26.85 9.65
C SER A 147 6.10 25.32 9.69
N TYR A 148 6.02 24.73 8.50
CA TYR A 148 6.02 23.28 8.32
C TYR A 148 7.14 22.89 7.36
N CYS A 149 7.62 21.66 7.47
CA CYS A 149 8.62 21.13 6.57
C CYS A 149 8.00 20.30 5.44
N THR A 150 8.51 20.49 4.23
CA THR A 150 8.33 19.55 3.12
C THR A 150 9.63 18.80 2.89
N PHE A 151 9.60 17.49 3.02
CA PHE A 151 10.66 16.62 2.52
C PHE A 151 10.25 16.10 1.15
N ALA A 152 11.05 16.39 0.13
CA ALA A 152 10.71 16.08 -1.24
C ALA A 152 11.67 15.05 -1.85
N ILE A 153 11.13 14.05 -2.55
CA ILE A 153 11.87 13.22 -3.49
C ILE A 153 11.55 13.71 -4.89
N VAL A 154 12.54 14.33 -5.53
CA VAL A 154 12.36 15.03 -6.79
C VAL A 154 13.19 14.37 -7.88
N SER A 155 12.59 13.85 -8.93
CA SER A 155 13.29 13.47 -10.14
C SER A 155 13.28 14.61 -11.15
N GLU A 156 14.46 14.95 -11.67
CA GLU A 156 14.68 15.91 -12.77
C GLU A 156 14.80 15.20 -14.13
N SER A 157 14.71 13.86 -14.15
CA SER A 157 14.77 13.05 -15.37
C SER A 157 13.77 11.89 -15.36
N SER A 158 13.24 11.54 -16.52
CA SER A 158 12.26 10.45 -16.60
C SER A 158 12.90 9.11 -16.22
N GLY A 159 12.14 8.30 -15.47
CA GLY A 159 12.53 6.95 -15.10
C GLY A 159 13.65 6.85 -14.07
N ARG A 160 13.81 7.84 -13.18
CA ARG A 160 14.55 7.65 -11.93
C ARG A 160 13.58 7.28 -10.81
N GLN A 161 14.03 6.42 -9.92
CA GLN A 161 13.21 5.93 -8.82
C GLN A 161 13.98 5.87 -7.51
N LEU A 162 13.21 5.93 -6.43
CA LEU A 162 13.62 5.50 -5.10
C LEU A 162 13.05 4.11 -4.86
N HIS A 163 13.93 3.13 -4.67
CA HIS A 163 13.59 1.77 -4.30
C HIS A 163 14.02 1.50 -2.86
N ILE A 164 13.07 1.00 -2.06
CA ILE A 164 13.22 0.68 -0.64
C ILE A 164 12.87 -0.80 -0.46
N GLY A 165 13.86 -1.64 -0.19
CA GLY A 165 13.68 -3.09 -0.01
C GLY A 165 12.96 -3.49 1.28
N GLY A 166 12.92 -2.60 2.27
CA GLY A 166 12.16 -2.74 3.51
C GLY A 166 10.97 -1.78 3.59
N ASP A 167 10.75 -1.23 4.77
CA ASP A 167 9.63 -0.35 5.09
C ASP A 167 9.99 1.14 4.92
N PHE A 168 8.99 1.97 4.63
CA PHE A 168 9.08 3.43 4.71
C PHE A 168 8.33 3.94 5.93
N SER A 169 8.99 4.75 6.77
CA SER A 169 8.37 5.33 7.96
C SER A 169 8.79 6.77 8.21
N VAL A 170 7.86 7.54 8.80
CA VAL A 170 8.11 8.88 9.34
C VAL A 170 7.85 8.86 10.83
N ASN A 171 8.84 9.24 11.63
CA ASN A 171 8.71 9.36 13.08
C ASN A 171 8.70 10.83 13.48
N LEU A 172 7.78 11.21 14.38
CA LEU A 172 7.72 12.56 14.93
C LEU A 172 8.49 12.63 16.24
N GLY A 173 9.46 13.54 16.35
CA GLY A 173 10.34 13.65 17.51
C GLY A 173 9.71 14.33 18.72
N THR A 174 8.60 15.06 18.56
CA THR A 174 7.89 15.74 19.66
C THR A 174 6.37 15.72 19.42
N ALA A 175 5.59 15.79 20.51
CA ALA A 175 4.12 15.81 20.44
C ALA A 175 3.55 17.04 19.70
N ASP A 176 4.30 18.15 19.67
CA ASP A 176 3.92 19.38 18.97
C ASP A 176 4.30 19.37 17.48
N THR A 177 5.00 18.33 17.00
CA THR A 177 5.37 18.22 15.60
C THR A 177 4.14 17.84 14.78
N THR A 178 3.80 18.64 13.76
CA THR A 178 2.74 18.30 12.81
C THR A 178 3.24 17.29 11.79
N ALA A 179 2.32 16.61 11.11
CA ALA A 179 2.64 15.71 10.00
C ALA A 179 3.63 16.36 9.00
N LEU A 180 4.65 15.60 8.61
CA LEU A 180 5.59 15.99 7.57
C LEU A 180 4.86 16.07 6.23
N ARG A 181 5.20 17.04 5.38
CA ARG A 181 4.75 16.98 3.98
C ARG A 181 5.77 16.18 3.19
N PHE A 182 5.35 15.01 2.69
CA PHE A 182 6.19 14.17 1.85
C PHE A 182 5.82 14.41 0.39
N PHE A 183 6.63 15.18 -0.32
CA PHE A 183 6.37 15.53 -1.71
C PHE A 183 7.10 14.61 -2.68
N THR A 184 6.42 14.13 -3.71
CA THR A 184 7.00 13.28 -4.74
C THR A 184 6.62 13.78 -6.13
N ASN A 185 7.61 13.86 -7.02
CA ASN A 185 7.39 13.87 -8.48
C ASN A 185 8.10 12.69 -9.18
N ALA A 186 8.53 11.71 -8.38
CA ALA A 186 9.26 10.53 -8.80
C ALA A 186 8.48 9.27 -8.42
N ASN A 187 8.77 8.17 -9.11
CA ASN A 187 8.25 6.86 -8.74
C ASN A 187 8.92 6.39 -7.45
N ILE A 188 8.12 5.79 -6.57
CA ILE A 188 8.54 5.26 -5.28
C ILE A 188 8.16 3.79 -5.25
N MET A 189 9.12 2.93 -4.94
CA MET A 189 8.91 1.51 -4.73
C MET A 189 9.32 1.15 -3.31
N VAL A 190 8.40 0.51 -2.58
CA VAL A 190 8.60 0.02 -1.21
C VAL A 190 8.22 -1.45 -1.22
N ASP A 191 9.18 -2.35 -1.10
CA ASP A 191 8.92 -3.80 -1.09
C ASP A 191 8.22 -4.23 0.22
N GLY A 192 8.47 -3.52 1.32
CA GLY A 192 7.78 -3.67 2.59
C GLY A 192 6.53 -2.79 2.71
N ILE A 193 6.28 -2.29 3.91
CA ILE A 193 5.11 -1.49 4.26
C ILE A 193 5.43 -0.01 4.12
N MET A 194 4.53 0.73 3.46
CA MET A 194 4.49 2.19 3.56
C MET A 194 3.62 2.58 4.76
N HIS A 195 4.26 2.96 5.86
CA HIS A 195 3.58 3.38 7.08
C HIS A 195 3.06 4.81 6.92
N MET A 196 1.77 4.96 6.60
CA MET A 196 1.14 6.23 6.24
C MET A 196 1.01 7.24 7.39
N ASP A 197 1.39 6.84 8.61
CA ASP A 197 1.35 7.70 9.79
C ASP A 197 2.31 8.89 9.66
N ASN A 198 1.94 9.99 10.30
CA ASN A 198 2.82 11.15 10.49
C ASN A 198 3.21 11.95 9.24
N PHE A 199 2.64 11.66 8.06
CA PHE A 199 2.86 12.50 6.88
C PHE A 199 1.63 12.68 5.98
N VAL A 200 1.70 13.72 5.16
CA VAL A 200 0.80 13.96 4.03
C VAL A 200 1.59 13.68 2.75
N TRP A 201 1.16 12.70 1.97
CA TRP A 201 1.78 12.34 0.71
C TRP A 201 1.29 13.24 -0.41
N GLN A 202 2.15 14.10 -0.93
CA GLN A 202 1.85 15.08 -1.95
C GLN A 202 2.45 14.66 -3.29
N ASN A 203 1.60 14.31 -4.25
CA ASN A 203 2.00 13.89 -5.59
C ASN A 203 1.83 15.01 -6.60
N SER A 204 2.88 15.31 -7.36
CA SER A 204 2.87 16.40 -8.33
C SER A 204 1.90 16.15 -9.50
N ASN A 205 1.79 17.15 -10.39
CA ASN A 205 0.96 17.13 -11.60
C ASN A 205 1.42 16.21 -12.74
N GLY A 206 2.40 15.34 -12.47
CA GLY A 206 2.88 14.32 -13.40
C GLY A 206 2.08 13.02 -13.34
N GLN A 207 2.60 12.01 -14.03
CA GLN A 207 2.16 10.63 -13.88
C GLN A 207 3.13 9.89 -12.98
N HIS A 208 2.64 9.37 -11.86
CA HIS A 208 3.42 8.66 -10.86
C HIS A 208 2.91 7.24 -10.69
N TYR A 209 3.83 6.29 -10.68
CA TYR A 209 3.53 4.87 -10.52
C TYR A 209 4.29 4.37 -9.30
N HIS A 210 3.56 4.17 -8.20
CA HIS A 210 4.11 3.67 -6.96
C HIS A 210 3.83 2.17 -6.83
N MET A 211 4.77 1.43 -6.27
CA MET A 211 4.61 0.02 -5.93
C MET A 211 4.91 -0.16 -4.45
N LEU A 212 3.97 -0.73 -3.70
CA LEU A 212 4.05 -0.88 -2.25
C LEU A 212 3.77 -2.33 -1.86
N GLY A 213 4.56 -2.91 -0.96
CA GLY A 213 4.30 -4.21 -0.33
C GLY A 213 3.13 -4.19 0.66
N GLY A 214 2.57 -3.00 0.90
CA GLY A 214 1.35 -2.76 1.64
C GLY A 214 1.32 -1.35 2.20
N MET A 215 0.16 -0.94 2.70
CA MET A 215 -0.01 0.33 3.41
C MET A 215 -0.60 0.08 4.78
N SER A 216 -0.02 0.69 5.81
CA SER A 216 -0.54 0.65 7.17
C SER A 216 -0.77 2.05 7.74
N GLY A 217 -1.51 2.13 8.84
CA GLY A 217 -1.61 3.37 9.61
C GLY A 217 -2.60 4.37 9.01
N SER A 218 -2.54 5.63 9.46
CA SER A 218 -3.47 6.68 9.06
C SER A 218 -2.77 7.87 8.43
N GLY A 219 -3.17 8.25 7.23
CA GLY A 219 -2.52 9.34 6.49
C GLY A 219 -3.40 10.02 5.45
N MET A 220 -2.75 10.83 4.62
CA MET A 220 -3.41 11.58 3.56
C MET A 220 -2.60 11.48 2.27
N ILE A 221 -3.30 11.33 1.16
CA ILE A 221 -2.73 11.41 -0.18
C ILE A 221 -3.36 12.60 -0.89
N VAL A 222 -2.55 13.44 -1.51
CA VAL A 222 -2.98 14.60 -2.30
C VAL A 222 -2.38 14.51 -3.70
N VAL A 223 -3.22 14.67 -4.73
CA VAL A 223 -2.76 14.70 -6.13
C VAL A 223 -3.01 16.08 -6.73
N TYR A 224 -1.93 16.74 -7.15
CA TYR A 224 -1.95 18.13 -7.62
C TYR A 224 -2.24 18.25 -9.11
N ASP A 225 -2.99 19.29 -9.46
CA ASP A 225 -3.12 19.92 -10.78
C ASP A 225 -3.26 18.96 -11.96
N ALA A 226 -4.32 18.15 -11.93
CA ALA A 226 -4.64 17.13 -12.92
C ALA A 226 -3.57 16.03 -13.05
N GLY A 227 -2.78 15.83 -12.01
CA GLY A 227 -1.84 14.73 -11.88
C GLY A 227 -2.55 13.37 -11.86
N TYR A 228 -1.77 12.34 -12.17
CA TYR A 228 -2.21 10.96 -12.16
C TYR A 228 -1.28 10.17 -11.25
N THR A 229 -1.84 9.51 -10.24
CA THR A 229 -1.10 8.65 -9.33
C THR A 229 -1.69 7.26 -9.38
N SER A 230 -0.86 6.26 -9.60
CA SER A 230 -1.23 4.85 -9.53
C SER A 230 -0.48 4.20 -8.38
N ILE A 231 -1.20 3.51 -7.50
CA ILE A 231 -0.63 2.71 -6.42
C ILE A 231 -0.87 1.23 -6.75
N ASN A 232 0.22 0.48 -6.88
CA ASN A 232 0.19 -0.97 -7.05
C ASN A 232 0.62 -1.66 -5.76
N LEU A 233 -0.30 -2.41 -5.17
CA LEU A 233 -0.12 -3.12 -3.92
C LEU A 233 0.30 -4.55 -4.19
N THR A 234 1.36 -5.02 -3.51
CA THR A 234 1.96 -6.35 -3.71
C THR A 234 1.93 -7.19 -2.43
N ASN A 235 0.95 -6.94 -1.55
CA ASN A 235 0.92 -7.47 -0.21
C ASN A 235 1.22 -8.97 -0.12
N SER A 236 2.15 -9.32 0.78
CA SER A 236 2.40 -10.69 1.21
C SER A 236 1.64 -11.06 2.49
N THR A 237 1.21 -10.04 3.24
CA THR A 237 0.55 -10.13 4.55
C THR A 237 -0.73 -9.29 4.59
N VAL A 238 -1.45 -9.34 5.71
CA VAL A 238 -2.64 -8.52 5.94
C VAL A 238 -2.23 -7.14 6.41
N GLN A 239 -2.69 -6.10 5.71
CA GLN A 239 -2.44 -4.70 6.03
C GLN A 239 -3.75 -3.91 6.00
N GLU A 240 -3.82 -2.88 6.84
CA GLU A 240 -4.96 -1.96 6.90
C GLU A 240 -4.46 -0.52 7.03
N THR A 241 -5.03 0.37 6.20
CA THR A 241 -4.79 1.81 6.27
C THR A 241 -6.09 2.61 6.25
N SER A 242 -6.09 3.73 6.96
CA SER A 242 -7.11 4.78 6.85
C SER A 242 -6.53 5.98 6.11
N LEU A 243 -7.17 6.42 5.03
CA LEU A 243 -6.66 7.48 4.17
C LEU A 243 -7.69 8.57 3.98
N THR A 244 -7.25 9.83 3.97
CA THR A 244 -7.99 10.88 3.27
C THR A 244 -7.37 11.08 1.88
N PHE A 245 -8.19 11.21 0.85
CA PHE A 245 -7.72 11.50 -0.50
C PHE A 245 -8.17 12.89 -0.94
N GLY A 246 -7.20 13.76 -1.23
CA GLY A 246 -7.41 15.13 -1.68
C GLY A 246 -6.98 15.36 -3.13
N THR A 247 -7.67 16.25 -3.82
CA THR A 247 -7.32 16.71 -5.16
C THR A 247 -7.33 18.23 -5.22
N THR A 248 -6.31 18.86 -5.81
CA THR A 248 -6.33 20.33 -5.99
C THR A 248 -7.16 20.76 -7.21
N THR A 249 -7.48 19.82 -8.10
CA THR A 249 -8.34 20.02 -9.27
C THR A 249 -9.19 18.78 -9.50
N GLU A 250 -10.36 18.93 -10.11
CA GLU A 250 -11.30 17.83 -10.39
C GLU A 250 -10.75 16.72 -11.31
N ASN A 251 -9.74 17.04 -12.13
CA ASN A 251 -9.15 16.09 -13.10
C ASN A 251 -8.04 15.23 -12.51
N SER A 252 -7.65 15.43 -11.24
CA SER A 252 -6.63 14.62 -10.59
C SER A 252 -7.14 13.19 -10.36
N LYS A 253 -6.30 12.19 -10.61
CA LYS A 253 -6.70 10.76 -10.58
C LYS A 253 -5.83 9.96 -9.62
N LEU A 254 -6.49 9.06 -8.89
CA LEU A 254 -5.85 8.02 -8.07
C LEU A 254 -6.36 6.64 -8.51
N ASP A 255 -5.48 5.86 -9.12
CA ASP A 255 -5.71 4.45 -9.43
C ASP A 255 -5.14 3.56 -8.33
N ILE A 256 -5.86 2.49 -8.03
CA ILE A 256 -5.45 1.49 -7.04
C ILE A 256 -5.45 0.13 -7.72
N SER A 257 -4.34 -0.59 -7.61
CA SER A 257 -4.25 -1.96 -8.07
C SER A 257 -3.73 -2.87 -6.97
N MET A 258 -4.22 -4.11 -6.96
CA MET A 258 -3.81 -5.15 -6.03
C MET A 258 -3.32 -6.36 -6.81
N ASN A 259 -2.04 -6.68 -6.63
CA ASN A 259 -1.32 -7.79 -7.24
C ASN A 259 -0.48 -8.50 -6.15
N GLY A 260 -1.13 -8.79 -5.02
CA GLY A 260 -0.49 -9.44 -3.88
C GLY A 260 -0.44 -10.95 -4.00
N SER A 261 0.16 -11.58 -2.99
CA SER A 261 0.12 -13.03 -2.82
C SER A 261 -1.29 -13.53 -2.45
N ALA A 262 -1.53 -14.85 -2.49
CA ALA A 262 -2.80 -15.45 -2.08
C ALA A 262 -3.21 -15.14 -0.62
N SER A 263 -2.24 -14.95 0.28
CA SER A 263 -2.47 -14.50 1.68
C SER A 263 -2.41 -12.98 1.85
N GLY A 264 -2.06 -12.26 0.79
CA GLY A 264 -1.97 -10.81 0.77
C GLY A 264 -3.35 -10.17 0.86
N ARG A 265 -3.52 -9.27 1.83
CA ARG A 265 -4.75 -8.49 1.97
C ARG A 265 -4.40 -7.04 2.23
N GLN A 266 -5.04 -6.14 1.49
CA GLN A 266 -5.06 -4.73 1.83
C GLN A 266 -6.49 -4.31 2.14
N THR A 267 -6.67 -3.65 3.28
CA THR A 267 -7.88 -2.88 3.56
C THR A 267 -7.56 -1.39 3.50
N ILE A 268 -8.34 -0.63 2.75
CA ILE A 268 -8.22 0.83 2.61
C ILE A 268 -9.53 1.48 3.02
N ARG A 269 -9.48 2.33 4.04
CA ARG A 269 -10.64 3.06 4.55
C ARG A 269 -10.53 4.54 4.25
N PHE A 270 -11.31 5.02 3.29
CA PHE A 270 -11.34 6.43 2.92
C PHE A 270 -12.15 7.26 3.92
N ARG A 271 -11.55 8.35 4.38
CA ARG A 271 -12.10 9.35 5.30
C ARG A 271 -12.33 10.68 4.57
N SER A 272 -13.22 11.49 5.11
CA SER A 272 -13.44 12.88 4.67
C SER A 272 -12.46 13.83 5.37
N GLY A 273 -12.32 15.04 4.83
CA GLY A 273 -11.64 16.14 5.51
C GLY A 273 -10.18 16.28 5.09
N THR A 274 -9.91 16.36 3.79
CA THR A 274 -8.57 16.68 3.30
C THR A 274 -8.16 18.06 3.82
N TRP A 275 -6.91 18.17 4.27
CA TRP A 275 -6.31 19.43 4.69
C TRP A 275 -5.97 20.31 3.48
N GLU A 276 -5.75 19.69 2.33
CA GLU A 276 -5.32 20.35 1.11
C GLU A 276 -6.12 19.86 -0.10
N GLY A 277 -6.60 20.81 -0.90
CA GLY A 277 -7.53 20.54 -2.00
C GLY A 277 -8.96 20.26 -1.52
N THR A 278 -9.71 19.52 -2.32
CA THR A 278 -11.06 19.02 -2.00
C THR A 278 -11.03 17.51 -1.86
N ASP A 279 -11.94 16.96 -1.06
CA ASP A 279 -12.07 15.51 -0.93
C ASP A 279 -12.33 14.89 -2.32
N GLY A 280 -11.40 14.04 -2.76
CA GLY A 280 -11.38 13.44 -4.09
C GLY A 280 -12.24 12.18 -4.21
N ASN A 281 -12.45 11.77 -5.45
CA ASN A 281 -12.98 10.46 -5.86
C ASN A 281 -11.81 9.63 -6.40
N ILE A 282 -11.75 8.33 -6.07
CA ILE A 282 -10.76 7.46 -6.73
C ILE A 282 -11.16 7.26 -8.20
N ASN A 283 -10.18 6.89 -9.02
CA ASN A 283 -10.42 6.56 -10.42
C ASN A 283 -10.59 5.05 -10.57
N ASP A 284 -9.64 4.32 -11.15
CA ASP A 284 -9.81 2.90 -11.44
C ASP A 284 -9.28 2.02 -10.30
N VAL A 285 -10.01 0.96 -10.00
CA VAL A 285 -9.61 -0.10 -9.06
C VAL A 285 -9.47 -1.40 -9.83
N THR A 286 -8.28 -2.02 -9.77
CA THR A 286 -8.03 -3.32 -10.43
C THR A 286 -7.51 -4.33 -9.42
N VAL A 287 -8.16 -5.49 -9.33
CA VAL A 287 -7.69 -6.61 -8.50
C VAL A 287 -7.24 -7.74 -9.43
N GLY A 288 -5.93 -8.00 -9.45
CA GLY A 288 -5.30 -9.08 -10.22
C GLY A 288 -5.03 -10.31 -9.36
N SER A 289 -4.58 -10.13 -8.13
CA SER A 289 -4.33 -11.23 -7.18
C SER A 289 -4.32 -10.72 -5.74
N GLY A 290 -4.60 -11.60 -4.79
CA GLY A 290 -4.77 -11.24 -3.37
C GLY A 290 -6.11 -10.56 -3.10
N ARG A 291 -6.30 -10.08 -1.88
CA ARG A 291 -7.56 -9.47 -1.41
C ARG A 291 -7.44 -7.95 -1.26
N LEU A 292 -8.36 -7.20 -1.87
CA LEU A 292 -8.51 -5.76 -1.68
C LEU A 292 -9.89 -5.44 -1.11
N ASP A 293 -9.90 -4.80 0.05
CA ASP A 293 -11.12 -4.31 0.68
C ASP A 293 -11.12 -2.78 0.67
N ILE A 294 -12.17 -2.16 0.13
CA ILE A 294 -12.29 -0.70 0.06
C ILE A 294 -13.50 -0.24 0.86
N GLY A 295 -13.27 0.71 1.76
CA GLY A 295 -14.33 1.49 2.39
C GLY A 295 -14.34 2.91 1.90
N MET A 296 -15.44 3.33 1.27
CA MET A 296 -15.61 4.69 0.76
C MET A 296 -16.31 5.55 1.81
N ARG A 297 -15.86 6.80 1.97
CA ARG A 297 -16.62 7.81 2.71
C ARG A 297 -17.92 8.15 1.96
N THR A 298 -18.88 8.74 2.67
CA THR A 298 -20.13 9.22 2.07
C THR A 298 -19.88 10.14 0.87
N GLY A 299 -20.55 9.84 -0.25
CA GLY A 299 -20.49 10.63 -1.49
C GLY A 299 -19.25 10.39 -2.35
N MET A 300 -18.30 9.57 -1.90
CA MET A 300 -17.15 9.17 -2.72
C MET A 300 -17.57 8.12 -3.75
N LYS A 301 -16.94 8.19 -4.94
CA LYS A 301 -17.13 7.23 -6.02
C LYS A 301 -15.78 6.79 -6.60
N GLY A 302 -15.78 5.63 -7.25
CA GLY A 302 -14.75 5.21 -8.19
C GLY A 302 -15.22 5.32 -9.64
N ASN A 303 -14.30 5.30 -10.58
CA ASN A 303 -14.62 5.23 -12.00
C ASN A 303 -14.94 3.80 -12.42
N ARG A 304 -13.94 2.91 -12.50
CA ARG A 304 -14.13 1.49 -12.84
C ARG A 304 -13.63 0.56 -11.75
N LEU A 305 -14.37 -0.50 -11.46
CA LEU A 305 -13.86 -1.67 -10.73
C LEU A 305 -13.61 -2.82 -11.72
N SER A 306 -12.41 -3.40 -11.70
CA SER A 306 -12.04 -4.54 -12.54
C SER A 306 -11.50 -5.69 -11.69
N LEU A 307 -12.16 -6.84 -11.73
CA LEU A 307 -11.66 -8.09 -11.17
C LEU A 307 -11.10 -8.95 -12.30
N SER A 308 -9.77 -9.06 -12.35
CA SER A 308 -9.04 -9.50 -13.55
C SER A 308 -8.31 -10.83 -13.44
N GLY A 309 -8.10 -11.37 -12.22
CA GLY A 309 -7.35 -12.61 -12.03
C GLY A 309 -8.05 -13.62 -11.13
N THR A 310 -7.70 -14.90 -11.29
CA THR A 310 -8.36 -16.02 -10.60
C THR A 310 -8.12 -16.06 -9.09
N GLU A 311 -7.05 -15.42 -8.64
CA GLU A 311 -6.68 -15.28 -7.21
C GLU A 311 -7.11 -13.93 -6.63
N ALA A 312 -7.83 -13.11 -7.41
CA ALA A 312 -8.34 -11.82 -6.96
C ALA A 312 -9.53 -12.01 -6.03
N VAL A 313 -9.56 -11.24 -4.94
CA VAL A 313 -10.74 -11.07 -4.09
C VAL A 313 -10.98 -9.58 -3.87
N PHE A 314 -12.18 -9.11 -4.19
CA PHE A 314 -12.60 -7.75 -3.85
C PHE A 314 -13.69 -7.78 -2.79
N SER A 315 -13.61 -6.88 -1.81
CA SER A 315 -14.67 -6.65 -0.84
C SER A 315 -14.99 -5.17 -0.76
N ALA A 316 -16.26 -4.83 -0.67
CA ALA A 316 -16.62 -3.60 0.03
C ALA A 316 -16.31 -3.77 1.52
N THR A 317 -16.17 -2.66 2.24
CA THR A 317 -16.12 -2.61 3.70
C THR A 317 -16.52 -1.19 4.11
N ALA A 318 -16.77 -0.93 5.39
CA ALA A 318 -17.09 0.42 5.81
C ALA A 318 -15.87 1.33 5.88
N SER A 319 -16.14 2.63 5.73
CA SER A 319 -15.15 3.65 6.05
C SER A 319 -14.77 3.54 7.53
N TYR A 320 -15.71 3.46 8.47
CA TYR A 320 -15.44 3.16 9.89
C TYR A 320 -15.59 1.65 10.16
N SER A 321 -14.65 1.06 10.89
CA SER A 321 -14.71 -0.37 11.23
C SER A 321 -16.00 -0.69 12.01
N GLY A 322 -16.65 -1.79 11.67
CA GLY A 322 -17.89 -2.25 12.33
C GLY A 322 -19.17 -1.56 11.87
N GLU A 323 -19.13 -0.86 10.72
CA GLU A 323 -20.32 -0.37 10.02
C GLU A 323 -20.53 -1.14 8.72
N ILE A 324 -21.69 -0.95 8.10
CA ILE A 324 -22.00 -1.50 6.78
C ILE A 324 -21.17 -0.79 5.71
N GLY A 325 -20.42 -1.56 4.93
CA GLY A 325 -19.68 -1.12 3.78
C GLY A 325 -20.58 -0.78 2.61
N THR A 326 -20.33 0.36 1.97
CA THR A 326 -20.93 0.68 0.68
C THR A 326 -19.89 1.33 -0.20
N VAL A 327 -19.68 0.74 -1.38
CA VAL A 327 -18.81 1.31 -2.42
C VAL A 327 -19.62 1.62 -3.66
N THR A 328 -19.30 2.72 -4.34
CA THR A 328 -19.94 3.12 -5.59
C THR A 328 -18.89 3.27 -6.68
N PHE A 329 -19.10 2.63 -7.83
CA PHE A 329 -18.32 2.85 -9.04
C PHE A 329 -19.23 3.34 -10.17
N ASN A 330 -18.66 3.93 -11.23
CA ASN A 330 -19.43 4.25 -12.43
C ASN A 330 -19.66 3.00 -13.27
N GLU A 331 -18.67 2.13 -13.39
CA GLU A 331 -18.76 0.91 -14.17
C GLU A 331 -17.97 -0.23 -13.51
N GLY A 332 -18.28 -1.46 -13.89
CA GLY A 332 -17.60 -2.64 -13.39
C GLY A 332 -17.39 -3.70 -14.47
N GLU A 333 -16.31 -4.45 -14.35
CA GLU A 333 -16.03 -5.61 -15.19
C GLU A 333 -15.51 -6.77 -14.33
N TRP A 334 -16.02 -7.97 -14.59
CA TRP A 334 -15.62 -9.18 -13.88
C TRP A 334 -15.17 -10.27 -14.85
N TYR A 335 -13.87 -10.54 -14.83
CA TYR A 335 -13.22 -11.57 -15.64
C TYR A 335 -13.02 -12.87 -14.86
N ALA A 336 -12.46 -12.77 -13.65
CA ALA A 336 -12.18 -13.91 -12.78
C ALA A 336 -12.05 -13.45 -11.32
N GLY A 337 -11.93 -14.40 -10.40
CA GLY A 337 -11.76 -14.15 -8.97
C GLY A 337 -13.10 -14.05 -8.23
N LYS A 338 -13.06 -13.56 -7.00
CA LYS A 338 -14.22 -13.55 -6.10
C LYS A 338 -14.63 -12.17 -5.63
N ILE A 339 -15.92 -12.00 -5.41
CA ILE A 339 -16.46 -10.88 -4.63
C ILE A 339 -16.79 -11.40 -3.23
N ALA A 340 -16.21 -10.77 -2.21
CA ALA A 340 -16.53 -11.03 -0.82
C ALA A 340 -17.60 -10.06 -0.33
N ILE A 341 -18.57 -10.57 0.44
CA ILE A 341 -19.65 -9.81 1.05
C ILE A 341 -19.70 -10.17 2.53
N ASP A 342 -19.49 -9.17 3.40
CA ASP A 342 -19.66 -9.30 4.83
C ASP A 342 -21.13 -9.12 5.23
N ILE A 343 -21.65 -10.01 6.08
CA ILE A 343 -23.06 -10.10 6.46
C ILE A 343 -23.14 -10.24 7.98
N GLU A 344 -23.69 -9.21 8.61
CA GLU A 344 -23.98 -9.16 10.04
C GLU A 344 -25.49 -9.34 10.34
N GLY A 345 -26.36 -9.19 9.34
CA GLY A 345 -27.80 -9.39 9.47
C GLY A 345 -28.59 -9.11 8.19
N GLU A 346 -29.93 -9.24 8.26
CA GLU A 346 -30.84 -9.14 7.10
C GLU A 346 -30.73 -7.82 6.32
N LEU A 347 -30.44 -6.70 6.99
CA LEU A 347 -30.19 -5.38 6.38
C LEU A 347 -28.80 -4.83 6.71
N ALA A 348 -27.95 -5.67 7.28
CA ALA A 348 -26.61 -5.31 7.74
C ALA A 348 -25.59 -6.14 6.98
N TYR A 349 -25.38 -5.80 5.72
CA TYR A 349 -24.39 -6.44 4.86
C TYR A 349 -23.78 -5.44 3.89
N ASP A 350 -22.55 -5.71 3.50
CA ASP A 350 -21.78 -4.86 2.60
C ASP A 350 -22.40 -4.80 1.19
N LYS A 351 -22.39 -3.61 0.59
CA LYS A 351 -23.02 -3.33 -0.72
C LYS A 351 -22.04 -2.77 -1.74
N ILE A 352 -22.27 -3.13 -3.00
CA ILE A 352 -21.56 -2.58 -4.16
C ILE A 352 -22.58 -1.98 -5.12
N ALA A 353 -22.38 -0.72 -5.50
CA ALA A 353 -23.25 -0.05 -6.47
C ALA A 353 -22.45 0.36 -7.71
N PHE A 354 -23.00 0.08 -8.89
CA PHE A 354 -22.54 0.61 -10.16
C PHE A 354 -23.57 1.61 -10.67
N ASN A 355 -23.16 2.87 -10.91
CA ASN A 355 -24.05 3.86 -11.53
C ASN A 355 -24.35 3.53 -13.00
N GLY A 356 -23.51 2.70 -13.63
CA GLY A 356 -23.59 2.26 -15.00
C GLY A 356 -23.62 0.74 -15.09
N ARG A 357 -22.97 0.18 -16.11
CA ARG A 357 -22.99 -1.27 -16.36
C ARG A 357 -22.03 -2.04 -15.47
N PHE A 358 -22.41 -3.28 -15.17
CA PHE A 358 -21.55 -4.29 -14.60
C PHE A 358 -21.44 -5.48 -15.56
N ASP A 359 -20.33 -5.57 -16.27
CA ASP A 359 -20.18 -6.51 -17.38
C ASP A 359 -19.37 -7.75 -17.02
N LYS A 360 -19.86 -8.90 -17.49
CA LYS A 360 -19.18 -10.19 -17.41
C LYS A 360 -18.30 -10.35 -18.64
N ILE A 361 -16.99 -10.35 -18.43
CA ILE A 361 -15.99 -10.44 -19.53
C ILE A 361 -15.20 -11.75 -19.53
N GLY A 362 -15.38 -12.59 -18.51
CA GLY A 362 -14.72 -13.90 -18.39
C GLY A 362 -15.69 -15.08 -18.29
N SER A 363 -15.23 -16.18 -17.69
CA SER A 363 -16.00 -17.43 -17.58
C SER A 363 -16.52 -17.62 -16.15
N ASP A 364 -17.79 -18.00 -16.03
CA ASP A 364 -18.46 -18.31 -14.76
C ASP A 364 -17.69 -19.33 -13.90
N ARG A 365 -16.91 -20.23 -14.52
CA ARG A 365 -16.11 -21.24 -13.81
C ARG A 365 -15.01 -20.61 -12.94
N ASP A 366 -14.49 -19.46 -13.35
CA ASP A 366 -13.35 -18.80 -12.73
C ASP A 366 -13.81 -17.61 -11.86
N MET A 367 -15.12 -17.46 -11.65
CA MET A 367 -15.78 -16.41 -10.87
C MET A 367 -16.52 -17.02 -9.67
N GLY A 368 -16.74 -16.26 -8.60
CA GLY A 368 -17.57 -16.72 -7.49
C GLY A 368 -17.71 -15.75 -6.32
N PHE A 369 -18.41 -16.17 -5.27
CA PHE A 369 -18.62 -15.38 -4.07
C PHE A 369 -17.93 -15.95 -2.83
N GLU A 370 -17.59 -15.07 -1.90
CA GLU A 370 -17.20 -15.38 -0.53
C GLU A 370 -18.13 -14.64 0.43
N PHE A 371 -19.07 -15.35 1.05
CA PHE A 371 -19.93 -14.77 2.07
C PHE A 371 -19.30 -14.95 3.45
N VAL A 372 -19.18 -13.86 4.19
CA VAL A 372 -18.64 -13.83 5.56
C VAL A 372 -19.79 -13.54 6.51
N PHE A 373 -20.01 -14.43 7.48
CA PHE A 373 -21.04 -14.29 8.51
C PHE A 373 -20.79 -15.24 9.67
N ASP A 374 -21.39 -14.95 10.83
CA ASP A 374 -21.51 -15.94 11.90
C ASP A 374 -22.56 -17.01 11.52
N ALA A 375 -22.13 -18.27 11.47
CA ALA A 375 -22.98 -19.36 10.99
C ALA A 375 -24.15 -19.68 11.93
N TYR A 376 -24.05 -19.36 13.23
CA TYR A 376 -25.15 -19.58 14.16
C TYR A 376 -26.22 -18.51 13.98
N ALA A 377 -25.81 -17.23 13.98
CA ALA A 377 -26.70 -16.11 13.72
C ALA A 377 -27.40 -16.23 12.36
N MET A 378 -26.66 -16.65 11.32
CA MET A 378 -27.23 -16.84 9.99
C MET A 378 -28.32 -17.94 9.97
N ARG A 379 -28.14 -19.04 10.71
CA ARG A 379 -29.16 -20.09 10.81
C ARG A 379 -30.40 -19.62 11.55
N GLU A 380 -30.22 -18.79 12.58
CA GLU A 380 -31.32 -18.17 13.30
C GLU A 380 -32.14 -17.29 12.35
N LEU A 381 -31.47 -16.37 11.61
CA LEU A 381 -32.11 -15.51 10.61
C LEU A 381 -32.87 -16.29 9.53
N ILE A 382 -32.28 -17.38 9.01
CA ILE A 382 -32.93 -18.26 8.03
C ILE A 382 -34.18 -18.92 8.65
N SER A 383 -34.08 -19.41 9.88
CA SER A 383 -35.19 -20.09 10.54
C SER A 383 -36.36 -19.14 10.85
N GLU A 384 -36.05 -17.91 11.26
CA GLU A 384 -37.03 -16.85 11.54
C GLU A 384 -37.77 -16.41 10.26
N ASN A 385 -37.08 -16.45 9.11
CA ASN A 385 -37.64 -16.15 7.80
C ASN A 385 -38.29 -17.37 7.10
N GLY A 386 -38.63 -18.41 7.85
CA GLY A 386 -39.40 -19.54 7.33
C GLY A 386 -38.58 -20.58 6.57
N GLY A 387 -37.27 -20.64 6.80
CA GLY A 387 -36.35 -21.62 6.22
C GLY A 387 -35.47 -21.08 5.09
N GLU A 388 -35.63 -19.80 4.74
CA GLU A 388 -34.90 -19.12 3.68
C GLU A 388 -34.63 -17.65 4.09
N LEU A 389 -33.44 -17.12 3.78
CA LEU A 389 -33.12 -15.70 3.92
C LEU A 389 -32.72 -15.15 2.55
N ILE A 390 -33.31 -14.04 2.13
CA ILE A 390 -32.98 -13.38 0.86
C ILE A 390 -32.39 -12.01 1.14
N LEU A 391 -31.20 -11.76 0.60
CA LEU A 391 -30.58 -10.45 0.57
C LEU A 391 -30.81 -9.85 -0.82
N GLU A 392 -31.56 -8.76 -0.90
CA GLU A 392 -31.81 -8.03 -2.15
C GLU A 392 -30.80 -6.90 -2.35
N ASP A 393 -30.52 -6.52 -3.60
CA ASP A 393 -29.68 -5.37 -3.92
C ASP A 393 -28.29 -5.42 -3.25
N VAL A 394 -27.67 -6.60 -3.23
CA VAL A 394 -26.30 -6.81 -2.76
C VAL A 394 -25.30 -6.12 -3.70
N ILE A 395 -25.56 -6.25 -5.00
CA ILE A 395 -24.86 -5.53 -6.07
C ILE A 395 -25.91 -4.88 -6.97
N THR A 396 -25.80 -3.59 -7.28
CA THR A 396 -26.72 -2.88 -8.18
C THR A 396 -26.00 -2.33 -9.41
N TYR A 397 -26.70 -2.27 -10.56
CA TYR A 397 -26.17 -1.82 -11.85
C TYR A 397 -27.30 -1.42 -12.81
N GLU A 398 -26.94 -0.76 -13.92
CA GLU A 398 -27.90 -0.38 -14.96
C GLU A 398 -28.32 -1.56 -15.85
N THR A 399 -29.54 -1.48 -16.38
CA THR A 399 -30.07 -2.43 -17.36
C THR A 399 -29.18 -2.54 -18.59
N GLY A 400 -29.11 -3.74 -19.17
CA GLY A 400 -28.26 -4.04 -20.34
C GLY A 400 -26.85 -4.48 -19.97
N SER A 401 -26.57 -4.60 -18.67
CA SER A 401 -25.38 -5.28 -18.13
C SER A 401 -25.38 -6.76 -18.53
N SER A 402 -24.24 -7.26 -19.02
CA SER A 402 -24.09 -8.66 -19.43
C SER A 402 -24.09 -9.65 -18.26
N MET A 403 -24.01 -9.17 -17.02
CA MET A 403 -24.16 -10.01 -15.83
C MET A 403 -25.61 -10.51 -15.63
N ALA A 404 -26.61 -9.79 -16.17
CA ALA A 404 -28.01 -10.16 -16.03
C ALA A 404 -28.29 -11.60 -16.51
N GLY A 405 -29.01 -12.37 -15.71
CA GLY A 405 -29.30 -13.79 -15.92
C GLY A 405 -28.19 -14.75 -15.48
N THR A 406 -27.07 -14.26 -14.95
CA THR A 406 -26.01 -15.12 -14.39
C THR A 406 -26.41 -15.62 -13.00
N VAL A 407 -26.10 -16.89 -12.71
CA VAL A 407 -26.39 -17.53 -11.42
C VAL A 407 -25.11 -18.19 -10.89
N PHE A 408 -24.85 -18.00 -9.60
CA PHE A 408 -23.82 -18.70 -8.87
C PHE A 408 -24.42 -19.44 -7.68
N GLU A 409 -23.90 -20.62 -7.37
CA GLU A 409 -24.35 -21.42 -6.24
C GLU A 409 -23.15 -21.87 -5.40
N GLY A 410 -23.37 -22.08 -4.12
CA GLY A 410 -22.33 -22.62 -3.26
C GLY A 410 -22.81 -22.98 -1.86
N ASN A 411 -21.83 -23.23 -1.00
CA ASN A 411 -22.07 -23.56 0.39
C ASN A 411 -21.01 -22.89 1.27
N THR A 412 -21.46 -22.24 2.34
CA THR A 412 -20.60 -21.67 3.37
C THR A 412 -21.06 -22.19 4.71
N SER A 413 -20.17 -22.86 5.45
CA SER A 413 -20.47 -23.37 6.81
C SER A 413 -21.73 -24.28 6.90
N GLY A 414 -22.02 -25.03 5.84
CA GLY A 414 -23.19 -25.91 5.74
C GLY A 414 -24.49 -25.20 5.33
N ILE A 415 -24.45 -23.89 5.09
CA ILE A 415 -25.57 -23.10 4.57
C ILE A 415 -25.40 -23.00 3.05
N GLN A 416 -26.42 -23.43 2.30
CA GLN A 416 -26.45 -23.29 0.85
C GLN A 416 -26.78 -21.85 0.48
N TRP A 417 -26.20 -21.38 -0.62
CA TRP A 417 -26.53 -20.08 -1.16
C TRP A 417 -26.66 -20.11 -2.68
N GLU A 418 -27.54 -19.27 -3.20
CA GLU A 418 -27.75 -19.03 -4.62
C GLU A 418 -27.76 -17.51 -4.86
N ALA A 419 -26.91 -17.04 -5.77
CA ALA A 419 -26.71 -15.64 -6.08
C ALA A 419 -27.17 -15.40 -7.53
N VAL A 420 -28.26 -14.67 -7.71
CA VAL A 420 -28.97 -14.50 -8.99
C VAL A 420 -28.91 -13.04 -9.43
N PHE A 421 -28.23 -12.80 -10.56
CA PHE A 421 -28.19 -11.49 -11.20
C PHE A 421 -29.46 -11.25 -12.02
N GLY A 422 -30.31 -10.34 -11.56
CA GLY A 422 -31.48 -9.86 -12.28
C GLY A 422 -31.13 -8.79 -13.32
N ASP A 423 -32.14 -8.03 -13.76
CA ASP A 423 -31.96 -6.99 -14.79
C ASP A 423 -31.12 -5.80 -14.31
N THR A 424 -31.17 -5.48 -13.00
CA THR A 424 -30.51 -4.30 -12.41
C THR A 424 -29.84 -4.57 -11.05
N SER A 425 -29.98 -5.76 -10.49
CA SER A 425 -29.36 -6.08 -9.21
C SER A 425 -29.15 -7.57 -8.99
N LEU A 426 -28.25 -7.88 -8.06
CA LEU A 426 -28.01 -9.20 -7.50
C LEU A 426 -28.84 -9.40 -6.24
N SER A 427 -29.58 -10.51 -6.19
CA SER A 427 -30.14 -11.04 -4.95
C SER A 427 -29.45 -12.35 -4.56
N VAL A 428 -29.31 -12.60 -3.27
CA VAL A 428 -28.68 -13.81 -2.73
C VAL A 428 -29.64 -14.50 -1.77
N THR A 429 -29.94 -15.75 -2.04
CA THR A 429 -30.79 -16.60 -1.23
C THR A 429 -29.93 -17.56 -0.41
N PHE A 430 -30.22 -17.71 0.88
CA PHE A 430 -29.56 -18.63 1.79
C PHE A 430 -30.55 -19.62 2.39
N THR A 431 -30.18 -20.90 2.41
CA THR A 431 -31.02 -22.00 2.94
C THR A 431 -30.19 -23.01 3.74
N VAL A 432 -30.83 -23.64 4.72
CA VAL A 432 -30.25 -24.77 5.45
C VAL A 432 -30.80 -26.07 4.84
N PRO A 433 -29.95 -26.98 4.34
CA PRO A 433 -30.42 -28.24 3.78
C PRO A 433 -31.25 -29.03 4.80
N GLU A 434 -32.43 -29.49 4.41
CA GLU A 434 -33.24 -30.34 5.28
C GLU A 434 -32.48 -31.65 5.61
N PRO A 435 -32.60 -32.19 6.85
CA PRO A 435 -31.91 -33.41 7.25
C PRO A 435 -32.15 -34.61 6.33
N ALA A 436 -33.33 -34.69 5.72
CA ALA A 436 -33.70 -35.75 4.78
C ALA A 436 -32.93 -35.67 3.45
N ALA A 437 -32.66 -34.46 2.95
CA ALA A 437 -31.88 -34.26 1.73
C ALA A 437 -30.42 -34.72 1.94
N VAL A 438 -29.85 -34.40 3.10
CA VAL A 438 -28.50 -34.86 3.49
C VAL A 438 -28.46 -36.40 3.61
N ALA A 439 -29.45 -37.00 4.25
CA ALA A 439 -29.56 -38.46 4.38
C ALA A 439 -29.71 -39.16 3.02
N ALA A 440 -30.42 -38.57 2.07
CA ALA A 440 -30.58 -39.12 0.72
C ALA A 440 -29.26 -39.15 -0.06
N VAL A 441 -28.44 -38.09 0.04
CA VAL A 441 -27.11 -38.05 -0.58
C VAL A 441 -26.19 -39.13 0.01
N PHE A 442 -26.17 -39.27 1.33
CA PHE A 442 -25.41 -40.34 1.98
C PHE A 442 -25.94 -41.75 1.62
N GLY A 443 -27.26 -41.90 1.51
CA GLY A 443 -27.90 -43.13 1.04
C GLY A 443 -27.51 -43.50 -0.39
N ALA A 444 -27.48 -42.52 -1.30
CA ALA A 444 -27.06 -42.71 -2.69
C ALA A 444 -25.57 -43.06 -2.80
N ALA A 445 -24.70 -42.38 -2.03
CA ALA A 445 -23.27 -42.69 -1.97
C ALA A 445 -23.02 -44.11 -1.42
N ALA A 446 -23.74 -44.50 -0.35
CA ALA A 446 -23.67 -45.84 0.20
C ALA A 446 -24.12 -46.92 -0.80
N LEU A 447 -25.18 -46.66 -1.58
CA LEU A 447 -25.64 -47.53 -2.67
C LEU A 447 -24.62 -47.65 -3.80
N ALA A 448 -23.99 -46.54 -4.20
CA ALA A 448 -22.93 -46.54 -5.21
C ALA A 448 -21.71 -47.34 -4.74
N PHE A 449 -21.27 -47.17 -3.48
CA PHE A 449 -20.20 -47.96 -2.87
C PHE A 449 -20.56 -49.44 -2.77
N ALA A 450 -21.79 -49.77 -2.38
CA ALA A 450 -22.27 -51.15 -2.30
C ALA A 450 -22.33 -51.81 -3.69
N ALA A 451 -22.76 -51.08 -4.72
CA ALA A 451 -22.76 -51.54 -6.11
C ALA A 451 -21.35 -51.73 -6.67
N TYR A 452 -20.41 -50.84 -6.34
CA TYR A 452 -19.00 -50.98 -6.71
C TYR A 452 -18.37 -52.22 -6.05
N ARG A 453 -18.66 -52.46 -4.76
CA ARG A 453 -18.15 -53.62 -4.02
C ARG A 453 -18.70 -54.95 -4.51
N ARG A 454 -19.89 -54.98 -5.13
CA ARG A 454 -20.48 -56.18 -5.75
C ARG A 454 -19.89 -56.54 -7.12
N ARG A 455 -19.12 -55.64 -7.73
CA ARG A 455 -18.45 -55.84 -9.04
C ARG A 455 -16.97 -56.22 -8.91
N LYS A 456 -16.41 -56.25 -7.69
CA LYS A 456 -15.18 -56.97 -7.36
C LYS A 456 -15.54 -58.32 -6.77
#